data_AF-X1UDH9-F1
#
_entry.id   AF-X1UDH9-F1
#
_cell.length_a   1.000
_cell.length_b   1.000
_cell.length_c   1.000
_cell.angle_alpha   90.00
_cell.angle_beta   90.00
_cell.angle_gamma   90.00
#
_symmetry.space_group_name_H-M   'P 1'
#
loop_
_entity.id
_entity.type
_entity.pdbx_description
1 polymer ?
#
loop_
_entity_poly.entity_id
_entity_poly.type
_entity_poly.pdbx_seq_one_letter_code
_entity_poly.pdbx_strand_id
1 'polypeptide(L)'
;ATDTFAYILLVTGLGTKIFLGGGVGYVAWQGTQHNPTAKRKDNDTPCVPAGTLAVIGDLKQMKPEWLRGTSFQGYGTTLTVGVGIPIPILNEEILRYTAVKDKDIYAPIVDYSEAYPQVKPGALGEVSYEQLKSGKIVVQDKEVPTAPLSSYTKAVEIAEILKDWIRQGQFLLTEPVASLPGPESGLTFKLLKEKPIE
;
A
#
# COMPACT_ATOMS: atom_id res chain seq x y z
N ALA A 1 3.72 0.67 3.81
CA ALA A 1 2.74 1.18 2.85
C ALA A 1 1.44 0.45 3.15
N THR A 2 0.44 1.19 3.61
CA THR A 2 -0.80 0.70 4.20
C THR A 2 -1.75 0.16 3.13
N ASP A 3 -2.21 -1.09 3.29
CA ASP A 3 -2.98 -1.90 2.33
C ASP A 3 -4.44 -1.44 2.09
N THR A 4 -4.69 -0.13 1.96
CA THR A 4 -6.02 0.43 1.60
C THR A 4 -6.12 0.75 0.09
N PHE A 5 -5.31 0.09 -0.75
CA PHE A 5 -5.09 0.51 -2.14
C PHE A 5 -6.12 0.05 -3.16
N ALA A 6 -7.03 -0.88 -2.83
CA ALA A 6 -7.92 -1.42 -3.84
C ALA A 6 -8.91 -0.39 -4.43
N TYR A 7 -9.41 0.55 -3.63
CA TYR A 7 -10.37 1.58 -4.08
C TYR A 7 -9.70 2.81 -4.65
N ILE A 8 -8.44 3.01 -4.29
CA ILE A 8 -7.57 4.00 -4.92
C ILE A 8 -7.50 3.73 -6.43
N LEU A 9 -7.59 2.46 -6.86
CA LEU A 9 -7.58 2.07 -8.29
C LEU A 9 -8.77 2.57 -9.11
N LEU A 10 -9.92 2.91 -8.49
CA LEU A 10 -11.06 3.49 -9.22
C LEU A 10 -10.71 4.82 -9.89
N VAL A 11 -9.79 5.57 -9.28
CA VAL A 11 -9.34 6.88 -9.75
C VAL A 11 -7.83 6.95 -9.97
N THR A 12 -7.13 5.83 -9.76
CA THR A 12 -5.69 5.70 -9.93
C THR A 12 -5.40 4.60 -10.93
N GLY A 13 -4.88 5.00 -12.07
CA GLY A 13 -4.48 4.11 -13.13
C GLY A 13 -3.19 4.58 -13.78
N LEU A 14 -2.93 4.07 -14.97
CA LEU A 14 -1.76 4.41 -15.76
C LEU A 14 -1.65 5.93 -15.97
N GLY A 15 -0.47 6.50 -15.76
CA GLY A 15 -0.23 7.93 -15.96
C GLY A 15 -0.74 8.84 -14.86
N THR A 16 -1.34 8.31 -13.78
CA THR A 16 -1.74 9.12 -12.63
C THR A 16 -0.52 9.77 -11.98
N LYS A 17 -0.52 11.10 -11.85
CA LYS A 17 0.53 11.84 -11.14
C LYS A 17 0.46 11.56 -9.65
N ILE A 18 1.64 11.37 -9.05
CA ILE A 18 1.80 11.11 -7.62
C ILE A 18 2.98 11.92 -7.06
N PHE A 19 2.99 12.13 -5.75
CA PHE A 19 4.21 12.48 -5.03
C PHE A 19 5.09 11.23 -4.95
N LEU A 20 6.34 11.32 -5.41
CA LEU A 20 7.29 10.22 -5.36
C LEU A 20 8.67 10.75 -4.96
N GLY A 21 9.16 10.32 -3.80
CA GLY A 21 10.50 10.63 -3.34
C GLY A 21 10.79 12.12 -3.18
N GLY A 22 9.80 12.98 -2.98
CA GLY A 22 9.99 14.44 -2.89
C GLY A 22 9.81 15.22 -4.18
N GLY A 23 9.58 14.51 -5.30
CA GLY A 23 9.26 15.10 -6.60
C GLY A 23 7.94 14.56 -7.16
N VAL A 24 7.73 14.81 -8.45
CA VAL A 24 6.57 14.26 -9.19
C VAL A 24 6.96 12.92 -9.80
N GLY A 25 6.13 11.91 -9.54
CA GLY A 25 6.17 10.60 -10.18
C GLY A 25 4.86 10.27 -10.86
N TYR A 26 4.81 9.10 -11.47
CA TYR A 26 3.67 8.59 -12.20
C TYR A 26 3.46 7.11 -11.88
N VAL A 27 2.20 6.68 -11.90
CA VAL A 27 1.87 5.26 -11.97
C VAL A 27 2.20 4.74 -13.38
N ALA A 28 3.11 3.79 -13.46
CA ALA A 28 3.64 3.25 -14.70
C ALA A 28 2.97 1.94 -15.13
N TRP A 29 2.45 1.15 -14.19
CA TRP A 29 1.71 -0.10 -14.44
C TRP A 29 1.15 -0.67 -13.12
N GLN A 30 0.51 -1.84 -13.16
CA GLN A 30 0.37 -2.67 -11.96
C GLN A 30 1.72 -3.30 -11.55
N GLY A 31 1.94 -3.45 -10.24
CA GLY A 31 3.10 -4.16 -9.72
C GLY A 31 2.99 -5.68 -9.88
N THR A 32 4.09 -6.40 -9.68
CA THR A 32 4.14 -7.87 -9.83
C THR A 32 3.25 -8.62 -8.83
N GLN A 33 2.98 -8.03 -7.66
CA GLN A 33 2.13 -8.59 -6.62
C GLN A 33 0.67 -8.11 -6.71
N HIS A 34 0.30 -7.45 -7.81
CA HIS A 34 -1.05 -6.94 -7.98
C HIS A 34 -2.08 -8.08 -8.06
N ASN A 35 -3.00 -8.09 -7.09
CA ASN A 35 -3.97 -9.13 -6.83
C ASN A 35 -5.35 -8.51 -6.52
N PRO A 36 -6.08 -8.03 -7.53
CA PRO A 36 -7.35 -7.33 -7.31
C PRO A 36 -8.46 -8.24 -6.77
N THR A 37 -8.32 -9.55 -6.96
CA THR A 37 -9.24 -10.61 -6.48
C THR A 37 -8.94 -11.09 -5.05
N ALA A 38 -8.02 -10.44 -4.34
CA ALA A 38 -7.73 -10.71 -2.93
C ALA A 38 -9.00 -10.71 -2.05
N LYS A 39 -8.98 -11.53 -0.99
CA LYS A 39 -10.09 -11.63 -0.03
C LYS A 39 -10.42 -10.27 0.58
N ARG A 40 -11.71 -9.97 0.71
CA ARG A 40 -12.25 -8.73 1.28
C ARG A 40 -13.23 -8.99 2.42
N LYS A 41 -13.41 -7.99 3.29
CA LYS A 41 -14.50 -7.93 4.28
C LYS A 41 -15.81 -7.46 3.63
N ASP A 42 -16.90 -7.49 4.39
CA ASP A 42 -18.23 -7.05 3.93
C ASP A 42 -18.32 -5.55 3.58
N ASN A 43 -17.40 -4.74 4.12
CA ASN A 43 -17.22 -3.33 3.74
C ASN A 43 -16.28 -3.15 2.53
N ASP A 44 -16.01 -4.25 1.84
CA ASP A 44 -15.13 -4.43 0.70
C ASP A 44 -13.63 -4.14 0.95
N THR A 45 -13.21 -3.82 2.18
CA THR A 45 -11.79 -3.62 2.49
C THR A 45 -10.99 -4.90 2.26
N PRO A 46 -9.80 -4.82 1.64
CA PRO A 46 -8.96 -6.00 1.44
C PRO A 46 -8.43 -6.51 2.79
N CYS A 47 -8.51 -7.82 3.02
CA CYS A 47 -7.96 -8.47 4.21
C CYS A 47 -6.47 -8.80 4.07
N VAL A 48 -5.95 -8.80 2.85
CA VAL A 48 -4.56 -9.14 2.49
C VAL A 48 -4.11 -8.20 1.38
N PRO A 49 -2.81 -8.06 1.11
CA PRO A 49 -2.31 -7.21 0.02
C PRO A 49 -3.03 -7.48 -1.31
N ALA A 50 -3.56 -6.40 -1.92
CA ALA A 50 -4.45 -6.48 -3.08
C ALA A 50 -3.95 -5.61 -4.25
N GLY A 51 -3.98 -4.29 -4.11
CA GLY A 51 -3.57 -3.38 -5.18
C GLY A 51 -2.10 -3.00 -5.10
N THR A 52 -1.24 -3.62 -5.90
CA THR A 52 0.16 -3.17 -6.05
C THR A 52 0.32 -2.25 -7.26
N LEU A 53 1.02 -1.13 -7.08
CA LEU A 53 1.34 -0.19 -8.15
C LEU A 53 2.82 -0.31 -8.54
N ALA A 54 3.11 -0.24 -9.84
CA ALA A 54 4.43 0.07 -10.34
C ALA A 54 4.48 1.58 -10.61
N VAL A 55 5.51 2.25 -10.10
CA VAL A 55 5.66 3.70 -10.21
C VAL A 55 6.99 4.08 -10.84
N ILE A 56 7.03 5.22 -11.51
CA ILE A 56 8.21 5.77 -12.16
C ILE A 56 8.37 7.25 -11.80
N GLY A 57 9.60 7.72 -11.66
CA GLY A 57 9.89 9.13 -11.41
C GLY A 57 11.33 9.48 -11.71
N ASP A 58 11.59 10.78 -11.83
CA ASP A 58 12.93 11.32 -12.08
C ASP A 58 13.71 11.46 -10.76
N LEU A 59 14.75 10.64 -10.61
CA LEU A 59 15.60 10.63 -9.42
C LEU A 59 16.27 11.98 -9.16
N LYS A 60 16.50 12.81 -10.19
CA LYS A 60 17.14 14.14 -10.05
C LYS A 60 16.28 15.14 -9.29
N GLN A 61 14.96 14.92 -9.24
CA GLN A 61 14.01 15.77 -8.54
C GLN A 61 13.70 15.27 -7.12
N MET A 62 14.13 14.05 -6.81
CA MET A 62 13.88 13.42 -5.52
C MET A 62 14.84 13.95 -4.46
N LYS A 63 14.39 13.91 -3.20
CA LYS A 63 15.14 14.44 -2.07
C LYS A 63 15.52 13.33 -1.08
N PRO A 64 16.73 13.35 -0.50
CA PRO A 64 17.20 12.30 0.43
C PRO A 64 16.34 12.10 1.67
N GLU A 65 15.52 13.06 2.08
CA GLU A 65 14.57 12.89 3.18
C GLU A 65 13.38 11.97 2.83
N TRP A 66 13.10 11.78 1.53
CA TRP A 66 11.99 10.98 1.01
C TRP A 66 12.44 9.72 0.26
N LEU A 67 13.72 9.59 -0.06
CA LEU A 67 14.29 8.42 -0.71
C LEU A 67 15.60 8.03 -0.02
N ARG A 68 15.59 6.92 0.74
CA ARG A 68 16.77 6.44 1.43
C ARG A 68 16.95 4.93 1.32
N GLY A 69 18.19 4.52 1.09
CA GLY A 69 18.62 3.17 1.40
C GLY A 69 18.55 2.94 2.91
N THR A 70 17.95 1.82 3.31
CA THR A 70 17.81 1.38 4.70
C THR A 70 18.21 -0.09 4.81
N SER A 71 18.33 -0.58 6.04
CA SER A 71 18.54 -2.01 6.31
C SER A 71 17.57 -2.42 7.40
N PHE A 72 16.79 -3.45 7.12
CA PHE A 72 15.90 -4.07 8.09
C PHE A 72 16.61 -5.29 8.67
N GLN A 73 16.76 -5.32 9.99
CA GLN A 73 17.39 -6.45 10.66
C GLN A 73 16.65 -7.75 10.32
N GLY A 74 17.37 -8.77 9.84
CA GLY A 74 16.81 -10.05 9.40
C GLY A 74 16.18 -10.07 8.01
N TYR A 75 15.92 -8.91 7.39
CA TYR A 75 15.39 -8.82 6.02
C TYR A 75 16.44 -8.32 5.01
N GLY A 76 17.36 -7.46 5.46
CA GLY A 76 18.50 -6.96 4.68
C GLY A 76 18.27 -5.58 4.06
N THR A 77 19.04 -5.30 3.01
CA THR A 77 19.03 -4.02 2.29
C THR A 77 17.66 -3.71 1.73
N THR A 78 17.14 -2.53 2.06
CA THR A 78 15.80 -2.07 1.74
C THR A 78 15.86 -0.64 1.22
N LEU A 79 14.82 -0.19 0.53
CA LEU A 79 14.66 1.20 0.09
C LEU A 79 13.40 1.78 0.73
N THR A 80 13.56 2.84 1.50
CA THR A 80 12.44 3.61 2.05
C THR A 80 12.11 4.74 1.07
N VAL A 81 10.88 4.70 0.54
CA VAL A 81 10.38 5.65 -0.46
C VAL A 81 9.14 6.35 0.08
N GLY A 82 9.13 7.68 0.05
CA GLY A 82 7.96 8.51 0.29
C GLY A 82 7.05 8.50 -0.93
N VAL A 83 5.80 8.09 -0.74
CA VAL A 83 4.78 8.02 -1.80
C VAL A 83 3.52 8.69 -1.29
N GLY A 84 2.96 9.58 -2.11
CA GLY A 84 1.66 10.22 -1.85
C GLY A 84 0.80 10.19 -3.09
N ILE A 85 -0.41 9.62 -2.97
CA ILE A 85 -1.34 9.49 -4.08
C ILE A 85 -2.53 10.43 -3.82
N PRO A 86 -2.79 11.41 -4.70
CA PRO A 86 -3.98 12.23 -4.57
C PRO A 86 -5.22 11.41 -4.96
N ILE A 87 -6.26 11.44 -4.14
CA ILE A 87 -7.52 10.72 -4.41
C ILE A 87 -8.61 11.78 -4.68
N PRO A 88 -8.95 12.05 -5.95
CA PRO A 88 -10.05 12.96 -6.26
C PRO A 88 -11.39 12.34 -5.86
N ILE A 89 -12.19 13.05 -5.06
CA ILE A 89 -13.54 12.62 -4.69
C ILE A 89 -14.49 13.03 -5.82
N LEU A 90 -14.73 12.11 -6.77
CA LEU A 90 -15.56 12.36 -7.95
C LEU A 90 -17.05 12.00 -7.73
N ASN A 91 -17.34 11.12 -6.77
CA ASN A 91 -18.68 10.66 -6.45
C ASN A 91 -18.77 10.14 -5.01
N GLU A 92 -19.97 9.77 -4.58
CA GLU A 92 -20.26 9.28 -3.23
C GLU A 92 -19.61 7.92 -2.93
N GLU A 93 -19.41 7.09 -3.96
CA GLU A 93 -18.77 5.79 -3.83
C GLU A 93 -17.30 5.92 -3.44
N ILE A 94 -16.55 6.80 -4.10
CA ILE A 94 -15.15 7.11 -3.75
C ILE A 94 -15.09 7.72 -2.34
N LEU A 95 -16.03 8.60 -1.99
CA LEU A 95 -16.10 9.17 -0.64
C LEU A 95 -16.29 8.07 0.41
N ARG A 96 -17.21 7.11 0.18
CA ARG A 96 -17.43 5.97 1.07
C ARG A 96 -16.15 5.15 1.27
N TYR A 97 -15.40 4.87 0.21
CA TYR A 97 -14.18 4.08 0.30
C TYR A 97 -13.01 4.80 0.98
N THR A 98 -12.96 6.13 0.89
CA THR A 98 -11.94 6.95 1.58
C THR A 98 -12.29 7.27 3.03
N ALA A 99 -13.56 7.08 3.44
CA ALA A 99 -14.05 7.35 4.78
C ALA A 99 -13.95 6.15 5.75
N VAL A 100 -13.37 5.02 5.32
CA VAL A 100 -13.22 3.82 6.15
C VAL A 100 -12.34 4.11 7.36
N LYS A 101 -12.77 3.67 8.55
CA LYS A 101 -12.07 3.89 9.81
C LYS A 101 -11.07 2.78 10.09
N ASP A 102 -10.02 3.09 10.85
CA ASP A 102 -8.97 2.13 11.23
C ASP A 102 -9.51 0.84 11.88
N LYS A 103 -10.61 0.92 12.64
CA LYS A 103 -11.26 -0.24 13.27
C LYS A 103 -11.88 -1.22 12.25
N ASP A 104 -12.18 -0.73 11.06
CA ASP A 104 -12.86 -1.46 9.99
C ASP A 104 -11.88 -1.94 8.90
N ILE A 105 -10.57 -1.66 9.07
CA ILE A 105 -9.49 -2.14 8.19
C ILE A 105 -8.74 -3.24 8.94
N TYR A 106 -8.64 -4.43 8.36
CA TYR A 106 -8.02 -5.58 8.98
C TYR A 106 -6.77 -6.04 8.22
N ALA A 107 -5.80 -6.55 8.96
CA ALA A 107 -4.60 -7.18 8.44
C ALA A 107 -4.40 -8.57 9.05
N PRO A 108 -3.78 -9.52 8.33
CA PRO A 108 -3.50 -10.84 8.84
C PRO A 108 -2.25 -10.79 9.72
N ILE A 109 -2.21 -11.60 10.77
CA ILE A 109 -0.99 -11.83 11.56
C ILE A 109 -0.24 -12.98 10.89
N VAL A 110 0.88 -12.67 10.24
CA VAL A 110 1.69 -13.62 9.47
C VAL A 110 2.95 -13.99 10.25
N ASP A 111 3.24 -15.28 10.34
CA ASP A 111 4.50 -15.78 10.89
C ASP A 111 5.61 -15.73 9.83
N TYR A 112 6.58 -14.84 10.04
CA TYR A 112 7.74 -14.69 9.16
C TYR A 112 8.87 -15.70 9.44
N SER A 113 8.80 -16.47 10.53
CA SER A 113 9.83 -17.45 10.89
C SER A 113 9.67 -18.79 10.17
N GLU A 114 8.45 -19.33 10.11
CA GLU A 114 8.18 -20.63 9.49
C GLU A 114 7.15 -20.52 8.37
N ALA A 115 5.99 -19.90 8.63
CA ALA A 115 4.89 -19.94 7.67
C ALA A 115 5.19 -19.22 6.36
N TYR A 116 5.71 -17.98 6.43
CA TYR A 116 5.99 -17.17 5.24
C TYR A 116 7.09 -17.77 4.34
N PRO A 117 8.29 -18.14 4.85
CA PRO A 117 9.35 -18.69 3.99
C PRO A 117 9.00 -20.05 3.38
N GLN A 118 8.18 -20.85 4.07
CA GLN A 118 7.78 -22.19 3.64
C GLN A 118 6.44 -22.19 2.88
N VAL A 119 5.84 -21.02 2.62
CA VAL A 119 4.55 -20.88 1.93
C VAL A 119 3.45 -21.73 2.59
N LYS A 120 3.49 -21.85 3.93
CA LYS A 120 2.44 -22.58 4.65
C LYS A 120 1.19 -21.70 4.71
N PRO A 121 0.02 -22.24 4.34
CA PRO A 121 -1.23 -21.49 4.43
C PRO A 121 -1.58 -21.26 5.90
N GLY A 122 -2.05 -20.05 6.22
CA GLY A 122 -2.59 -19.73 7.54
C GLY A 122 -2.12 -18.38 8.07
N ALA A 123 -3.01 -17.70 8.78
CA ALA A 123 -2.68 -16.55 9.61
C ALA A 123 -2.86 -16.95 11.08
N LEU A 124 -2.05 -16.37 11.97
CA LEU A 124 -2.19 -16.57 13.43
C LEU A 124 -3.44 -15.86 13.98
N GLY A 125 -4.07 -15.01 13.17
CA GLY A 125 -5.28 -14.25 13.46
C GLY A 125 -5.45 -13.09 12.49
N GLU A 126 -6.48 -12.28 12.72
CA GLU A 126 -6.67 -10.98 12.05
C GLU A 126 -6.71 -9.88 13.12
N VAL A 127 -6.20 -8.70 12.78
CA VAL A 127 -6.15 -7.56 13.69
C VAL A 127 -6.54 -6.29 12.95
N SER A 128 -7.26 -5.39 13.63
CA SER A 128 -7.64 -4.10 13.05
C SER A 128 -6.48 -3.11 13.08
N TYR A 129 -6.49 -2.13 12.16
CA TYR A 129 -5.51 -1.04 12.19
C TYR A 129 -5.62 -0.18 13.44
N GLU A 130 -6.80 -0.06 14.05
CA GLU A 130 -6.99 0.62 15.34
C GLU A 130 -6.17 -0.06 16.45
N GLN A 131 -6.24 -1.39 16.52
CA GLN A 131 -5.44 -2.17 17.47
C GLN A 131 -3.94 -2.06 17.16
N LEU A 132 -3.54 -2.15 15.89
CA LEU A 132 -2.13 -1.97 15.50
C LEU A 132 -1.59 -0.60 15.92
N LYS A 133 -2.40 0.46 15.80
CA LYS A 133 -2.04 1.83 16.20
C LYS A 133 -2.03 2.02 17.72
N SER A 134 -2.67 1.15 18.50
CA SER A 134 -2.60 1.17 19.96
C SER A 134 -1.21 0.81 20.52
N GLY A 135 -0.34 0.22 19.70
CA GLY A 135 1.02 -0.17 20.06
C GLY A 135 1.15 -1.59 20.62
N LYS A 136 0.05 -2.33 20.77
CA LYS A 136 0.05 -3.70 21.28
C LYS A 136 -1.14 -4.52 20.79
N ILE A 137 -0.94 -5.82 20.64
CA ILE A 137 -1.96 -6.79 20.23
C ILE A 137 -1.82 -8.07 21.05
N VAL A 138 -2.84 -8.93 21.06
CA VAL A 138 -2.77 -10.25 21.67
C VAL A 138 -2.65 -11.31 20.58
N VAL A 139 -1.63 -12.17 20.69
CA VAL A 139 -1.39 -13.31 19.79
C VAL A 139 -1.20 -14.54 20.65
N GLN A 140 -2.05 -15.56 20.50
CA GLN A 140 -2.01 -16.79 21.31
C GLN A 140 -1.92 -16.51 22.82
N ASP A 141 -2.82 -15.67 23.31
CA ASP A 141 -2.92 -15.24 24.72
C ASP A 141 -1.69 -14.47 25.27
N LYS A 142 -0.78 -14.03 24.39
CA LYS A 142 0.38 -13.20 24.76
C LYS A 142 0.24 -11.80 24.20
N GLU A 143 0.53 -10.80 25.04
CA GLU A 143 0.62 -9.40 24.61
C GLU A 143 1.94 -9.19 23.86
N VAL A 144 1.85 -8.65 22.64
CA VAL A 144 2.99 -8.42 21.73
C VAL A 144 2.97 -6.95 21.30
N PRO A 145 4.11 -6.24 21.37
CA PRO A 145 4.19 -4.85 20.91
C PRO A 145 4.07 -4.76 19.38
N THR A 146 3.44 -3.70 18.89
CA THR A 146 3.33 -3.42 17.46
C THR A 146 4.10 -2.16 17.11
N ALA A 147 4.77 -2.19 15.95
CA ALA A 147 5.45 -1.03 15.39
C ALA A 147 5.21 -0.97 13.88
N PRO A 148 4.91 0.20 13.31
CA PRO A 148 4.70 0.32 11.87
C PRO A 148 6.04 0.31 11.11
N LEU A 149 6.06 -0.31 9.94
CA LEU A 149 7.21 -0.24 9.01
C LEU A 149 7.31 1.12 8.31
N SER A 150 6.26 1.93 8.33
CA SER A 150 6.20 3.27 7.74
C SER A 150 5.97 4.33 8.81
N SER A 151 6.62 5.48 8.66
CA SER A 151 6.41 6.62 9.56
C SER A 151 5.09 7.32 9.27
N TYR A 152 4.19 7.33 10.26
CA TYR A 152 2.91 8.03 10.16
C TYR A 152 3.09 9.55 10.07
N THR A 153 4.01 10.12 10.86
CA THR A 153 4.35 11.54 10.80
C THR A 153 4.82 11.96 9.42
N LYS A 154 5.67 11.15 8.78
CA LYS A 154 6.12 11.41 7.40
C LYS A 154 4.99 11.26 6.38
N ALA A 155 4.06 10.33 6.57
CA ALA A 155 2.89 10.20 5.71
C ALA A 155 1.99 11.46 5.77
N VAL A 156 1.77 12.01 6.96
CA VAL A 156 1.02 13.27 7.14
C VAL A 156 1.76 14.44 6.49
N GLU A 157 3.08 14.53 6.66
CA GLU A 157 3.90 15.56 6.02
C GLU A 157 3.81 15.50 4.49
N ILE A 158 3.87 14.30 3.89
CA ILE A 158 3.67 14.12 2.45
C ILE A 158 2.27 14.58 2.01
N ALA A 159 1.23 14.23 2.77
CA ALA A 159 -0.15 14.62 2.46
C ALA A 159 -0.32 16.14 2.46
N GLU A 160 0.28 16.83 3.43
CA GLU A 160 0.25 18.31 3.50
C GLU A 160 1.02 18.95 2.35
N ILE A 161 2.23 18.45 2.02
CA ILE A 161 3.02 18.93 0.88
C ILE A 161 2.23 18.80 -0.43
N LEU A 162 1.65 17.62 -0.67
CA LEU A 162 0.89 17.36 -1.89
C LEU A 162 -0.37 18.24 -1.96
N LYS A 163 -1.07 18.43 -0.83
CA LYS A 163 -2.21 19.35 -0.73
C LYS A 163 -1.82 20.78 -1.11
N ASP A 164 -0.68 21.25 -0.62
CA ASP A 164 -0.21 22.61 -0.89
C ASP A 164 0.19 22.79 -2.36
N TRP A 165 0.88 21.82 -2.96
CA TRP A 165 1.20 21.85 -4.40
C TRP A 165 -0.07 21.92 -5.27
N ILE A 166 -1.12 21.18 -4.89
CA ILE A 166 -2.40 21.20 -5.59
C ILE A 166 -3.07 22.57 -5.45
N ARG A 167 -3.13 23.12 -4.23
CA ARG A 167 -3.73 24.44 -3.98
C ARG A 167 -3.03 25.58 -4.73
N GLN A 168 -1.71 25.49 -4.88
CA GLN A 168 -0.89 26.48 -5.57
C GLN A 168 -0.91 26.30 -7.10
N GLY A 169 -1.55 25.25 -7.63
CA GLY A 169 -1.54 24.94 -9.06
C GLY A 169 -0.19 24.43 -9.59
N GLN A 170 0.76 24.12 -8.71
CA GLN A 170 2.05 23.51 -9.06
C GLN A 170 1.91 22.03 -9.37
N PHE A 171 0.85 21.41 -8.87
CA PHE A 171 0.49 20.02 -9.15
C PHE A 171 -0.96 19.96 -9.61
N LEU A 172 -1.18 19.59 -10.87
CA LEU A 172 -2.52 19.35 -11.40
C LEU A 172 -2.86 17.87 -11.32
N LEU A 173 -4.05 17.59 -10.80
CA LEU A 173 -4.62 16.24 -10.84
C LEU A 173 -4.76 15.78 -12.30
N THR A 174 -4.54 14.50 -12.53
CA THR A 174 -4.62 13.88 -13.85
C THR A 174 -5.63 12.76 -13.83
N GLU A 175 -6.44 12.67 -14.86
CA GLU A 175 -7.20 11.47 -15.14
C GLU A 175 -6.24 10.32 -15.51
N PRO A 176 -6.48 9.09 -15.04
CA PRO A 176 -5.73 7.94 -15.50
C PRO A 176 -5.92 7.74 -17.01
N VAL A 177 -4.83 7.49 -17.72
CA VAL A 177 -4.82 7.17 -19.15
C VAL A 177 -5.50 5.83 -19.42
N ALA A 178 -5.33 4.89 -18.49
CA ALA A 178 -6.00 3.58 -18.52
C ALA A 178 -6.18 3.07 -17.10
N SER A 179 -7.29 2.38 -16.85
CA SER A 179 -7.54 1.70 -15.57
C SER A 179 -6.57 0.52 -15.38
N LEU A 180 -6.20 0.26 -14.13
CA LEU A 180 -5.52 -0.97 -13.77
C LEU A 180 -6.55 -2.10 -13.60
N PRO A 181 -6.16 -3.38 -13.77
CA PRO A 181 -7.08 -4.50 -13.63
C PRO A 181 -7.79 -4.51 -12.28
N GLY A 182 -9.12 -4.44 -12.26
CA GLY A 182 -9.94 -4.57 -11.05
C GLY A 182 -10.34 -6.03 -10.77
N PRO A 183 -11.15 -6.29 -9.73
CA PRO A 183 -11.62 -7.62 -9.38
C PRO A 183 -12.31 -8.36 -10.54
N GLU A 184 -12.99 -7.62 -11.41
CA GLU A 184 -13.67 -8.11 -12.61
C GLU A 184 -12.72 -8.73 -13.65
N SER A 185 -11.43 -8.39 -13.61
CA SER A 185 -10.42 -8.97 -14.50
C SER A 185 -10.11 -10.44 -14.19
N GLY A 186 -10.47 -10.95 -13.01
CA GLY A 186 -10.09 -12.28 -12.54
C GLY A 186 -8.58 -12.45 -12.29
N LEU A 187 -7.80 -11.37 -12.34
CA LEU A 187 -6.37 -11.42 -12.11
C LEU A 187 -6.08 -11.84 -10.67
N THR A 188 -5.27 -12.88 -10.51
CA THR A 188 -4.79 -13.37 -9.23
C THR A 188 -3.27 -13.43 -9.22
N PHE A 189 -2.68 -13.11 -8.07
CA PHE A 189 -1.26 -13.36 -7.85
C PHE A 189 -0.97 -14.86 -7.95
N LYS A 190 0.12 -15.20 -8.64
CA LYS A 190 0.61 -16.57 -8.79
C LYS A 190 2.03 -16.63 -8.27
N LEU A 191 2.27 -17.53 -7.32
CA LEU A 191 3.61 -17.83 -6.84
C LEU A 191 4.48 -18.38 -7.96
N LEU A 192 5.74 -17.95 -8.01
CA LEU A 192 6.73 -18.58 -8.86
C LEU A 192 6.97 -20.01 -8.36
N LYS A 193 6.68 -21.00 -9.21
CA LYS A 193 7.04 -22.39 -8.94
C LYS A 193 8.40 -22.64 -9.57
N GLU A 194 9.44 -22.59 -8.75
CA GLU A 194 10.78 -22.96 -9.20
C GLU A 194 10.81 -24.46 -9.49
N LYS A 195 11.45 -24.83 -10.60
CA LYS A 195 11.72 -26.24 -10.90
C LYS A 195 12.85 -26.69 -9.98
N PRO A 196 12.83 -27.96 -9.49
CA PRO A 196 14.00 -28.52 -8.82
C PRO A 196 15.22 -28.39 -9.71
N ILE A 197 16.33 -27.96 -9.14
CA ILE A 197 17.63 -28.03 -9.81
C ILE A 197 18.04 -29.50 -9.75
N GLU A 198 18.19 -30.13 -10.93
CA GLU A 198 18.75 -31.49 -11.06
C GLU A 198 20.25 -31.53 -10.69
#